data_AF-A0A975KFA8-F1
#
_entry.id   AF-A0A975KFA8-F1
#
_cell.length_a   1.000
_cell.length_b   1.000
_cell.length_c   1.000
_cell.angle_alpha   90.00
_cell.angle_beta   90.00
_cell.angle_gamma   90.00
#
_symmetry.space_group_name_H-M   'P 1'
#
loop_
_entity.id
_entity.type
_entity.pdbx_description
1 polymer ?
#
loop_
_entity_poly.entity_id
_entity_poly.type
_entity_poly.pdbx_seq_one_letter_code
_entity_poly.pdbx_strand_id
1 'polypeptide(L)'
;MIALMTSCASGKIVLSNNANINKYKYVIFGKETSGDRELDDVVMSVQNQIAETNLTVLSPSNTLKILECSDSILSPNIHVTSEKWDGGHTYITVTFYDYNTNQSVAVIKSSGIGMTVSHDQSIALNAIRKKINELFKR
;
A
#
# COMPACT_ATOMS: atom_id res chain seq x y z
N MET A 1 36.53 2.74 -15.96
CA MET A 1 35.59 3.11 -14.89
C MET A 1 34.39 2.19 -15.03
N ILE A 2 34.22 1.22 -14.13
CA ILE A 2 33.03 0.37 -14.08
C ILE A 2 32.03 1.11 -13.21
N ALA A 3 30.97 1.68 -13.80
CA ALA A 3 29.85 2.21 -13.04
C ALA A 3 29.04 1.00 -12.54
N LEU A 4 29.10 0.70 -11.24
CA LEU A 4 28.17 -0.24 -10.65
C LEU A 4 26.81 0.44 -10.57
N MET A 5 25.85 -0.01 -11.39
CA MET A 5 24.44 0.36 -11.25
C MET A 5 23.92 -0.29 -9.97
N THR A 6 23.88 0.45 -8.87
CA THR A 6 23.38 -0.03 -7.59
C THR A 6 21.86 0.14 -7.53
N SER A 7 21.14 -0.89 -7.09
CA SER A 7 19.71 -0.77 -6.81
C SER A 7 19.45 0.05 -5.55
N CYS A 8 18.37 0.83 -5.55
CA CYS A 8 17.99 1.73 -4.45
C CYS A 8 16.52 1.56 -4.08
N ALA A 9 16.23 1.58 -2.77
CA ALA A 9 14.88 1.51 -2.24
C ALA A 9 14.61 2.71 -1.33
N SER A 10 13.40 3.27 -1.40
CA SER A 10 12.94 4.27 -0.45
C SER A 10 11.58 3.89 0.13
N GLY A 11 11.30 4.33 1.35
CA GLY A 11 10.02 4.07 2.03
C GLY A 11 9.71 5.14 3.07
N LYS A 12 8.47 5.62 3.12
CA LYS A 12 8.01 6.67 4.03
C LYS A 12 6.61 6.38 4.54
N ILE A 13 6.39 6.66 5.83
CA ILE A 13 5.05 6.68 6.44
C ILE A 13 4.77 8.13 6.85
N VAL A 14 3.57 8.61 6.57
CA VAL A 14 3.06 9.90 7.03
C VAL A 14 1.71 9.63 7.69
N LEU A 15 1.55 10.10 8.93
CA LEU A 15 0.28 10.00 9.65
C LEU A 15 -0.43 11.34 9.62
N SER A 16 -1.76 11.31 9.56
CA SER A 16 -2.56 12.50 9.83
C SER A 16 -2.38 12.96 11.27
N ASN A 17 -2.63 14.24 11.51
CA ASN A 17 -2.53 14.80 12.86
C ASN A 17 -3.50 14.07 13.80
N ASN A 18 -2.98 13.58 14.93
CA ASN A 18 -3.71 12.82 15.95
C ASN A 18 -4.25 11.45 15.47
N ALA A 19 -3.72 10.89 14.39
CA ALA A 19 -4.09 9.54 13.94
C ALA A 19 -3.84 8.50 15.05
N ASN A 20 -4.91 7.82 15.50
CA ASN A 20 -4.78 6.65 16.35
C ASN A 20 -4.88 5.38 15.50
N ILE A 21 -3.74 4.92 14.98
CA ILE A 21 -3.66 3.73 14.11
C ILE A 21 -4.18 2.47 14.82
N ASN A 22 -4.00 2.39 16.13
CA ASN A 22 -4.41 1.24 16.94
C ASN A 22 -5.95 1.10 17.07
N LYS A 23 -6.71 2.15 16.71
CA LYS A 23 -8.16 2.12 16.62
C LYS A 23 -8.63 1.14 15.55
N TYR A 24 -7.87 1.05 14.45
CA TYR A 24 -8.28 0.31 13.27
C TYR A 24 -7.96 -1.17 13.40
N LYS A 25 -8.95 -2.00 13.12
CA LYS A 25 -8.90 -3.47 13.24
C LYS A 25 -9.31 -4.17 11.96
N TYR A 26 -9.96 -3.44 11.05
CA TYR A 26 -10.58 -3.99 9.86
C TYR A 26 -10.14 -3.23 8.63
N VAL A 27 -10.16 -3.90 7.49
CA VAL A 27 -9.90 -3.30 6.19
C VAL A 27 -10.97 -3.74 5.19
N ILE A 28 -11.43 -2.82 4.36
CA ILE A 28 -12.29 -3.10 3.20
C ILE A 28 -11.58 -2.57 1.97
N PHE A 29 -11.30 -3.46 1.03
CA PHE A 29 -10.73 -3.05 -0.25
C PHE A 29 -11.82 -2.50 -1.17
N GLY A 30 -11.53 -1.37 -1.80
CA GLY A 30 -12.34 -0.83 -2.89
C GLY A 30 -12.05 -1.53 -4.22
N LYS A 31 -12.52 -0.91 -5.31
CA LYS A 31 -12.10 -1.26 -6.68
C LYS A 31 -10.77 -0.55 -6.98
N GLU A 32 -9.73 -0.88 -6.23
CA GLU A 32 -8.41 -0.29 -6.42
C GLU A 32 -7.85 -0.70 -7.78
N THR A 33 -7.56 0.29 -8.63
CA THR A 33 -6.84 0.07 -9.88
C THR A 33 -5.75 1.13 -10.00
N SER A 34 -4.59 0.74 -10.51
CA SER A 34 -3.48 1.66 -10.84
C SER A 34 -3.85 2.60 -12.02
N GLY A 35 -4.90 2.27 -12.77
CA GLY A 35 -5.21 2.85 -14.08
C GLY A 35 -4.44 2.20 -15.24
N ASP A 36 -3.32 1.52 -14.94
CA ASP A 36 -2.55 0.70 -15.88
C ASP A 36 -2.64 -0.78 -15.50
N ARG A 37 -3.37 -1.56 -16.30
CA ARG A 37 -3.63 -2.97 -16.03
C ARG A 37 -2.37 -3.83 -15.98
N GLU A 38 -1.26 -3.38 -16.56
CA GLU A 38 0.03 -4.06 -16.45
C GLU A 38 0.60 -4.05 -15.02
N LEU A 39 0.05 -3.22 -14.14
CA LEU A 39 0.44 -3.09 -12.73
C LEU A 39 -0.61 -3.69 -11.77
N ASP A 40 -1.65 -4.34 -12.29
CA ASP A 40 -2.72 -4.96 -11.47
C ASP A 40 -2.13 -6.03 -10.51
N ASP A 41 -1.07 -6.73 -10.91
CA ASP A 41 -0.36 -7.72 -10.10
C ASP A 41 0.41 -7.07 -8.93
N VAL A 42 1.00 -5.89 -9.16
CA VAL A 42 1.64 -5.08 -8.12
C VAL A 42 0.59 -4.57 -7.14
N VAL A 43 -0.55 -4.07 -7.63
CA VAL A 43 -1.69 -3.65 -6.78
C VAL A 43 -2.18 -4.82 -5.93
N MET A 44 -2.40 -5.99 -6.53
CA MET A 44 -2.82 -7.21 -5.83
C MET A 44 -1.80 -7.64 -4.76
N SER A 45 -0.50 -7.53 -5.06
CA SER A 45 0.57 -7.84 -4.11
C SER A 45 0.55 -6.93 -2.89
N VAL A 46 0.19 -5.65 -3.07
CA VAL A 46 0.01 -4.70 -1.96
C VAL A 46 -1.23 -5.04 -1.13
N GLN A 47 -2.36 -5.39 -1.77
CA GLN A 47 -3.56 -5.83 -1.05
C GLN A 47 -3.30 -7.08 -0.21
N ASN A 48 -2.64 -8.09 -0.78
CA ASN A 48 -2.24 -9.30 -0.06
C ASN A 48 -1.37 -8.97 1.14
N GLN A 49 -0.40 -8.05 1.00
CA GLN A 49 0.42 -7.65 2.13
C GLN A 49 -0.38 -7.00 3.25
N ILE A 50 -1.38 -6.18 2.92
CA ILE A 50 -2.28 -5.57 3.93
C ILE A 50 -3.10 -6.67 4.62
N ALA A 51 -3.61 -7.65 3.86
CA ALA A 51 -4.35 -8.79 4.39
C ALA A 51 -3.51 -9.71 5.30
N GLU A 52 -2.19 -9.73 5.14
CA GLU A 52 -1.24 -10.45 6.00
C GLU A 52 -0.84 -9.70 7.29
N THR A 53 -1.39 -8.51 7.52
CA THR A 53 -1.20 -7.76 8.77
C THR A 53 -2.21 -8.21 9.84
N ASN A 54 -2.26 -7.49 10.98
CA ASN A 54 -3.25 -7.77 12.02
C ASN A 54 -4.64 -7.17 11.72
N LEU A 55 -4.85 -6.59 10.53
CA LEU A 55 -6.15 -6.13 10.07
C LEU A 55 -6.99 -7.31 9.56
N THR A 56 -8.25 -7.38 9.98
CA THR A 56 -9.21 -8.35 9.45
C THR A 56 -9.85 -7.83 8.18
N VAL A 57 -9.71 -8.56 7.07
CA VAL A 57 -10.36 -8.21 5.80
C VAL A 57 -11.86 -8.47 5.90
N LEU A 58 -12.67 -7.45 5.64
CA LEU A 58 -14.12 -7.56 5.58
C LEU A 58 -14.60 -7.62 4.13
N SER A 59 -15.58 -8.48 3.87
CA SER A 59 -16.30 -8.46 2.61
C SER A 59 -17.25 -7.26 2.56
N PRO A 60 -17.29 -6.49 1.45
CA PRO A 60 -18.29 -5.44 1.25
C PRO A 60 -19.75 -5.92 1.35
N SER A 61 -20.00 -7.22 1.16
CA SER A 61 -21.34 -7.81 1.28
C SER A 61 -21.80 -7.99 2.73
N ASN A 62 -20.92 -7.91 3.73
CA ASN A 62 -21.25 -8.12 5.13
C ASN A 62 -21.70 -6.81 5.81
N THR A 63 -22.81 -6.25 5.34
CA THR A 63 -23.30 -4.91 5.72
C THR A 63 -23.55 -4.75 7.23
N LEU A 64 -24.07 -5.80 7.90
CA LEU A 64 -24.28 -5.79 9.35
C LEU A 64 -22.95 -5.61 10.09
N LYS A 65 -21.92 -6.38 9.72
CA LYS A 65 -20.62 -6.28 10.38
C LYS A 65 -19.97 -4.93 10.12
N ILE A 66 -20.09 -4.41 8.90
CA ILE A 66 -19.59 -3.08 8.53
C ILE A 66 -20.22 -2.01 9.44
N LEU A 67 -21.54 -2.04 9.62
CA LEU A 67 -22.23 -1.07 10.47
C LEU A 67 -21.74 -1.13 11.93
N GLU A 68 -21.60 -2.34 12.49
CA GLU A 68 -21.14 -2.56 13.87
C GLU A 68 -19.72 -2.06 14.14
N CYS A 69 -18.82 -2.18 13.17
CA CYS A 69 -17.40 -1.88 13.37
C CYS A 69 -16.90 -0.67 12.58
N SER A 70 -17.82 0.10 12.00
CA SER A 70 -17.58 1.16 11.03
C SER A 70 -16.49 2.16 11.44
N ASP A 71 -16.42 2.50 12.74
CA ASP A 71 -15.40 3.39 13.29
C ASP A 71 -13.97 2.81 13.31
N SER A 72 -13.80 1.51 13.07
CA SER A 72 -12.52 0.79 13.14
C SER A 72 -12.10 0.20 11.79
N ILE A 73 -12.72 0.65 10.69
CA ILE A 73 -12.45 0.17 9.33
C ILE A 73 -11.57 1.17 8.58
N LEU A 74 -10.54 0.66 7.90
CA LEU A 74 -9.79 1.39 6.90
C LEU A 74 -10.23 1.01 5.49
N SER A 75 -10.27 2.01 4.61
CA SER A 75 -10.42 1.84 3.16
C SER A 75 -9.12 2.30 2.48
N PRO A 76 -8.23 1.39 2.06
CA PRO A 76 -6.96 1.77 1.45
C PRO A 76 -7.15 2.06 -0.03
N ASN A 77 -6.61 3.19 -0.50
CA ASN A 77 -6.43 3.48 -1.91
C ASN A 77 -4.99 3.18 -2.34
N ILE A 78 -4.82 2.36 -3.38
CA ILE A 78 -3.50 1.91 -3.85
C ILE A 78 -3.23 2.49 -5.23
N HIS A 79 -2.14 3.25 -5.33
CA HIS A 79 -1.67 3.80 -6.59
C HIS A 79 -0.25 3.30 -6.89
N VAL A 80 -0.05 2.82 -8.12
CA VAL A 80 1.24 2.33 -8.60
C VAL A 80 1.55 3.03 -9.90
N THR A 81 2.78 3.52 -10.02
CA THR A 81 3.33 4.03 -11.28
C THR A 81 4.67 3.36 -11.50
N SER A 82 4.90 2.86 -12.72
CA SER A 82 6.20 2.33 -13.11
C SER A 82 6.60 2.89 -14.46
N GLU A 83 7.85 3.32 -14.58
CA GLU A 83 8.42 3.62 -15.87
C GLU A 83 8.58 2.32 -16.68
N LYS A 84 8.43 2.40 -18.02
CA LYS A 84 8.38 1.25 -18.92
C LYS A 84 9.72 0.97 -19.63
N TRP A 85 10.83 1.40 -19.03
CA TRP A 85 12.19 1.22 -19.56
C TRP A 85 13.15 0.75 -18.47
N ASP A 86 14.17 -0.01 -18.86
CA ASP A 86 15.12 -0.63 -17.93
C ASP A 86 16.07 0.41 -17.30
N GLY A 87 16.13 0.44 -15.97
CA GLY A 87 16.81 1.49 -15.21
C GLY A 87 15.89 2.64 -14.79
N GLY A 88 14.58 2.47 -15.01
CA GLY A 88 13.54 3.39 -14.57
C GLY A 88 13.19 3.26 -13.09
N HIS A 89 12.02 3.78 -12.74
CA HIS A 89 11.53 3.87 -11.38
C HIS A 89 10.12 3.28 -11.22
N THR A 90 9.93 2.51 -10.17
CA THR A 90 8.58 2.17 -9.67
C THR A 90 8.28 2.93 -8.38
N TYR A 91 7.08 3.49 -8.30
CA TYR A 91 6.52 4.15 -7.13
C TYR A 91 5.22 3.48 -6.71
N ILE A 92 5.09 3.22 -5.41
CA ILE A 92 3.86 2.71 -4.81
C ILE A 92 3.42 3.69 -3.73
N THR A 93 2.16 4.11 -3.78
CA THR A 93 1.53 4.91 -2.72
C THR A 93 0.28 4.20 -2.23
N VAL A 94 0.18 4.01 -0.92
CA VAL A 94 -1.02 3.51 -0.26
C VAL A 94 -1.55 4.59 0.67
N THR A 95 -2.76 5.06 0.43
CA THR A 95 -3.44 6.00 1.31
C THR A 95 -4.54 5.28 2.05
N PHE A 96 -4.45 5.18 3.37
CA PHE A 96 -5.48 4.61 4.22
C PHE A 96 -6.47 5.70 4.62
N TYR A 97 -7.74 5.49 4.32
CA TYR A 97 -8.83 6.36 4.74
C TYR A 97 -9.62 5.72 5.87
N ASP A 98 -10.09 6.53 6.80
CA ASP A 98 -11.13 6.14 7.76
C ASP A 98 -12.44 5.92 6.99
N TYR A 99 -13.03 4.74 7.11
CA TYR A 99 -14.19 4.34 6.30
C TYR A 99 -15.41 5.26 6.49
N ASN A 100 -15.65 5.75 7.71
CA ASN A 100 -16.82 6.56 8.04
C ASN A 100 -16.66 8.01 7.58
N THR A 101 -15.48 8.58 7.82
CA THR A 101 -15.25 10.01 7.60
C THR A 101 -14.60 10.32 6.26
N ASN A 102 -14.09 9.30 5.56
CA ASN A 102 -13.28 9.41 4.35
C ASN A 102 -12.05 10.32 4.51
N GLN A 103 -11.60 10.55 5.75
CA GLN A 103 -10.39 11.30 6.03
C GLN A 103 -9.17 10.40 5.86
N SER A 104 -8.11 10.92 5.23
CA SER A 104 -6.84 10.20 5.16
C SER A 104 -6.24 10.09 6.56
N VAL A 105 -5.97 8.86 6.99
CA VAL A 105 -5.40 8.54 8.30
C VAL A 105 -3.89 8.36 8.19
N ALA A 106 -3.44 7.66 7.16
CA ALA A 106 -2.03 7.38 6.90
C ALA A 106 -1.75 7.31 5.40
N VAL A 107 -0.57 7.78 5.00
CA VAL A 107 -0.03 7.61 3.65
C VAL A 107 1.31 6.88 3.76
N ILE A 108 1.43 5.76 3.06
CA ILE A 108 2.67 5.02 2.92
C ILE A 108 3.15 5.16 1.48
N LYS A 109 4.42 5.50 1.31
CA LYS A 109 5.07 5.57 0.00
C LYS A 109 6.26 4.64 -0.04
N SER A 110 6.52 4.06 -1.20
CA SER A 110 7.78 3.44 -1.50
C SER A 110 8.21 3.72 -2.94
N SER A 111 9.50 3.54 -3.18
CA SER A 111 10.04 3.51 -4.54
C SER A 111 11.15 2.47 -4.66
N GLY A 112 11.37 2.02 -5.88
CA GLY A 112 12.45 1.10 -6.25
C GLY A 112 13.10 1.52 -7.56
N ILE A 113 14.43 1.42 -7.60
CA ILE A 113 15.27 1.61 -8.78
C ILE A 113 16.19 0.39 -8.86
N GLY A 114 16.16 -0.29 -9.99
CA GLY A 114 16.88 -1.50 -10.30
C GLY A 114 17.38 -1.47 -11.74
N MET A 115 17.69 -2.65 -12.28
CA MET A 115 18.26 -2.78 -13.62
C MET A 115 17.20 -3.08 -14.69
N THR A 116 16.02 -3.53 -14.27
CA THR A 116 14.88 -3.86 -15.14
C THR A 116 13.59 -3.41 -14.48
N VAL A 117 12.55 -3.18 -15.28
CA VAL A 117 11.23 -2.77 -14.76
C VAL A 117 10.71 -3.72 -13.67
N SER A 118 10.83 -5.03 -13.87
CA SER A 118 10.41 -6.03 -12.88
C SER A 118 11.24 -5.99 -11.59
N HIS A 119 12.52 -5.61 -11.69
CA HIS A 119 13.38 -5.43 -10.53
C HIS A 119 12.97 -4.16 -9.75
N ASP A 120 12.66 -3.07 -10.44
CA ASP A 120 12.16 -1.82 -9.85
C ASP A 120 10.90 -2.08 -9.02
N GLN A 121 9.95 -2.82 -9.62
CA GLN A 121 8.70 -3.22 -8.97
C GLN A 121 8.95 -4.09 -7.73
N SER A 122 9.82 -5.10 -7.83
CA SER A 122 10.19 -5.97 -6.72
C SER A 122 10.81 -5.18 -5.55
N ILE A 123 11.68 -4.21 -5.85
CA ILE A 123 12.30 -3.35 -4.84
C ILE A 123 11.25 -2.46 -4.17
N ALA A 124 10.40 -1.79 -4.96
CA ALA A 124 9.33 -0.94 -4.45
C ALA A 124 8.34 -1.73 -3.58
N LEU A 125 7.98 -2.95 -4.01
CA LEU A 125 7.15 -3.88 -3.25
C LEU A 125 7.80 -4.27 -1.93
N ASN A 126 9.07 -4.68 -1.93
CA ASN A 126 9.76 -5.03 -0.69
C ASN A 126 9.84 -3.85 0.29
N ALA A 127 10.01 -2.62 -0.21
CA ALA A 127 9.99 -1.42 0.60
C ALA A 127 8.59 -1.11 1.17
N ILE A 128 7.53 -1.19 0.37
CA ILE A 128 6.16 -0.94 0.87
C ILE A 128 5.73 -2.00 1.89
N ARG A 129 6.11 -3.26 1.67
CA ARG A 129 5.81 -4.37 2.60
C ARG A 129 6.37 -4.11 4.00
N LYS A 130 7.62 -3.66 4.07
CA LYS A 130 8.26 -3.29 5.34
C LYS A 130 7.49 -2.18 6.05
N LYS A 131 7.06 -1.15 5.32
CA LYS A 131 6.32 0.00 5.90
C LYS A 131 4.89 -0.33 6.30
N ILE A 132 4.19 -1.18 5.55
CA ILE A 132 2.87 -1.68 5.94
C ILE A 132 2.98 -2.51 7.22
N ASN A 133 3.99 -3.38 7.32
CA ASN A 133 4.22 -4.17 8.52
C ASN A 133 4.63 -3.31 9.73
N GLU A 134 5.50 -2.33 9.55
CA GLU A 134 5.84 -1.35 10.60
C GLU A 134 4.59 -0.66 11.18
N LEU A 135 3.58 -0.42 10.35
CA LEU A 135 2.37 0.28 10.76
C LEU A 135 1.31 -0.65 11.42
N PHE A 136 1.15 -1.87 10.91
CA PHE A 136 0.01 -2.73 11.27
C PHE A 136 0.37 -4.14 11.78
N LYS A 137 1.61 -4.59 11.61
CA LYS A 137 2.08 -5.90 12.06
C LYS A 137 2.82 -5.70 13.38
N ARG A 138 2.11 -5.98 14.48
CA ARG A 138 2.70 -6.10 15.82
C ARG A 138 3.21 -7.51 16.02
#